data_AF-A0A848JZ05-F1
#
_entry.id   AF-A0A848JZ05-F1
#
_cell.length_a   1.000
_cell.length_b   1.000
_cell.length_c   1.000
_cell.angle_alpha   90.00
_cell.angle_beta   90.00
_cell.angle_gamma   90.00
#
_symmetry.space_group_name_H-M   'P 1'
#
loop_
_entity.id
_entity.type
_entity.pdbx_description
1 polymer ?
#
loop_
_entity_poly.entity_id
_entity_poly.type
_entity_poly.pdbx_seq_one_letter_code
_entity_poly.pdbx_strand_id
1 'polypeptide(L)'
;MTFRTRIFAGFLTLSTIGAALPAMAQEQAYDRAGRWTISVVYDGNRFGYCAADIDNGKVQFRIGTDGKSWQIGVPYYGNVSGPMDVYYGFGGAAEMGTFHAEGDGWASMMINGDQVNAFRTLPEFSVNLDRGEQTFKLAGAAQALDKAMECARNRGQKASPPPAPQQNATNGKNCPPFGTIRSQNSNAPVKVMFVNESNIPLNIMWIDFNGEWKKYHTLMPHSNVVQPTYGTHPWIAVDSRGACHGGVMYGNPASRTEGDNMFQIWD
;
A
#
# COMPACT_ATOMS: atom_id res chain seq x y z
N MET A 1 2.53 51.56 13.10
CA MET A 1 3.30 50.72 12.16
C MET A 1 2.40 49.60 11.69
N THR A 2 1.89 49.74 10.47
CA THR A 2 0.81 48.91 9.91
C THR A 2 1.44 47.93 8.92
N PHE A 3 1.34 46.62 9.19
CA PHE A 3 1.83 45.58 8.28
C PHE A 3 0.95 45.54 7.04
N ARG A 4 1.57 45.72 5.86
CA ARG A 4 0.90 45.66 4.55
C ARG A 4 0.63 44.20 4.18
N THR A 5 -0.64 43.82 4.24
CA THR A 5 -1.22 42.69 3.50
C THR A 5 -1.01 42.90 2.00
N ARG A 6 -0.38 41.94 1.31
CA ARG A 6 -0.29 41.98 -0.15
C ARG A 6 -1.57 41.41 -0.75
N ILE A 7 -2.41 42.35 -1.20
CA ILE A 7 -3.54 42.14 -2.10
C ILE A 7 -2.98 41.88 -3.51
N PHE A 8 -3.57 40.93 -4.24
CA PHE A 8 -3.54 40.93 -5.70
C PHE A 8 -4.98 40.92 -6.21
N ALA A 9 -5.36 41.97 -6.94
CA ALA A 9 -6.60 42.06 -7.71
C ALA A 9 -6.38 42.90 -8.99
N GLY A 10 -6.96 42.44 -10.11
CA GLY A 10 -7.17 43.14 -11.39
C GLY A 10 -6.14 42.83 -12.49
N PHE A 11 -6.48 42.42 -13.73
CA PHE A 11 -7.63 42.80 -14.58
C PHE A 11 -8.15 41.68 -15.52
N LEU A 12 -9.49 41.48 -15.51
CA LEU A 12 -10.45 41.36 -16.65
C LEU A 12 -9.94 40.82 -18.01
N THR A 13 -10.51 39.77 -18.62
CA THR A 13 -11.89 39.69 -19.14
C THR A 13 -12.21 38.27 -19.65
N LEU A 14 -13.37 37.74 -19.29
CA LEU A 14 -14.47 37.23 -20.14
C LEU A 14 -15.28 36.24 -19.28
N SER A 15 -16.52 36.63 -19.03
CA SER A 15 -17.46 35.90 -18.19
C SER A 15 -17.79 34.54 -18.78
N THR A 16 -17.23 33.49 -18.21
CA THR A 16 -17.96 32.23 -18.03
C THR A 16 -18.09 32.04 -16.52
N ILE A 17 -19.32 32.03 -16.03
CA ILE A 17 -19.63 31.68 -14.65
C ILE A 17 -19.42 30.17 -14.55
N GLY A 18 -18.15 29.75 -14.47
CA GLY A 18 -17.79 28.51 -13.83
C GLY A 18 -17.69 28.83 -12.35
N ALA A 19 -18.70 28.47 -11.57
CA ALA A 19 -18.48 28.34 -10.13
C ALA A 19 -17.27 27.42 -9.97
N ALA A 20 -16.15 27.96 -9.48
CA ALA A 20 -15.07 27.13 -9.01
C ALA A 20 -15.66 26.34 -7.84
N LEU A 21 -16.07 25.11 -8.12
CA LEU A 21 -16.41 24.15 -7.09
C LEU A 21 -15.24 24.17 -6.10
N PRO A 22 -15.49 24.14 -4.78
CA PRO A 22 -14.40 23.92 -3.83
C PRO A 22 -13.64 22.69 -4.35
N ALA A 23 -12.32 22.76 -4.37
CA ALA A 23 -11.47 21.66 -4.80
C ALA A 23 -11.72 20.49 -3.86
N MET A 24 -12.73 19.67 -4.17
CA MET A 24 -13.01 18.47 -3.41
C MET A 24 -11.78 17.59 -3.55
N ALA A 25 -11.34 17.04 -2.43
CA ALA A 25 -10.22 16.13 -2.44
C ALA A 25 -10.51 15.00 -3.45
N GLN A 26 -9.68 14.90 -4.48
CA GLN A 26 -9.90 13.94 -5.55
C GLN A 26 -9.29 12.61 -5.14
N GLU A 27 -10.15 11.61 -4.96
CA GLU A 27 -9.73 10.26 -4.62
C GLU A 27 -9.56 9.41 -5.90
N GLN A 28 -8.40 8.78 -6.03
CA GLN A 28 -8.07 7.89 -7.14
C GLN A 28 -7.66 6.51 -6.62
N ALA A 29 -8.18 5.46 -7.23
CA ALA A 29 -7.83 4.09 -6.89
C ALA A 29 -6.33 3.81 -7.11
N TYR A 30 -5.68 3.25 -6.09
CA TYR A 30 -4.28 2.83 -6.12
C TYR A 30 -4.18 1.31 -6.15
N ASP A 31 -4.61 0.56 -5.15
CA ASP A 31 -4.42 -0.89 -5.14
C ASP A 31 -5.46 -1.60 -4.25
N ARG A 32 -5.35 -2.90 -4.06
CA ARG A 32 -6.16 -3.71 -3.14
C ARG A 32 -5.31 -4.67 -2.32
N ALA A 33 -5.80 -4.99 -1.12
CA ALA A 33 -5.24 -5.98 -0.21
C ALA A 33 -6.38 -6.77 0.44
N GLY A 34 -6.77 -7.88 -0.19
CA GLY A 34 -7.96 -8.62 0.24
C GLY A 34 -9.22 -7.76 0.16
N ARG A 35 -9.87 -7.54 1.32
CA ARG A 35 -11.05 -6.67 1.45
C ARG A 35 -10.73 -5.17 1.51
N TRP A 36 -9.45 -4.83 1.63
CA TRP A 36 -9.02 -3.44 1.72
C TRP A 36 -8.82 -2.84 0.34
N THR A 37 -9.26 -1.60 0.19
CA THR A 37 -8.98 -0.77 -0.99
C THR A 37 -7.95 0.29 -0.62
N ILE A 38 -6.98 0.51 -1.50
CA ILE A 38 -5.97 1.54 -1.32
C ILE A 38 -6.23 2.62 -2.37
N SER A 39 -6.29 3.86 -1.92
CA SER A 39 -6.50 5.04 -2.76
C SER A 39 -5.46 6.11 -2.46
N VAL A 40 -5.23 6.98 -3.43
CA VAL A 40 -4.53 8.25 -3.24
C VAL A 40 -5.57 9.37 -3.20
N VAL A 41 -5.36 10.32 -2.30
CA VAL A 41 -6.16 11.53 -2.15
C VAL A 41 -5.31 12.75 -2.52
N TYR A 42 -5.81 13.54 -3.47
CA TYR A 42 -5.19 14.78 -3.92
C TYR A 42 -5.98 16.00 -3.42
N ASP A 43 -5.28 17.05 -3.01
CA ASP A 43 -5.82 18.39 -2.82
C ASP A 43 -5.53 19.22 -4.08
N GLY A 44 -6.52 19.30 -4.97
CA GLY A 44 -6.33 19.77 -6.33
C GLY A 44 -5.28 18.92 -7.06
N ASN A 45 -4.16 19.54 -7.48
CA ASN A 45 -3.05 18.83 -8.14
C ASN A 45 -1.93 18.40 -7.17
N ARG A 46 -2.10 18.62 -5.87
CA ARG A 46 -1.07 18.31 -4.87
C ARG A 46 -1.39 16.98 -4.20
N PHE A 47 -0.40 16.10 -4.14
CA PHE A 47 -0.48 14.89 -3.33
C PHE A 47 -0.83 15.26 -1.88
N GLY A 48 -1.92 14.69 -1.37
CA GLY A 48 -2.33 14.81 0.03
C GLY A 48 -1.82 13.64 0.84
N TYR A 49 -2.48 12.49 0.70
CA TYR A 49 -2.17 11.26 1.44
C TYR A 49 -2.64 10.03 0.67
N CYS A 50 -2.29 8.84 1.15
CA CYS A 50 -2.89 7.59 0.70
C CYS A 50 -3.70 6.95 1.81
N ALA A 51 -4.82 6.33 1.45
CA ALA A 51 -5.76 5.70 2.37
C ALA A 51 -5.80 4.19 2.14
N ALA A 52 -5.94 3.44 3.24
CA ALA A 52 -6.40 2.07 3.26
C ALA A 52 -7.81 2.05 3.85
N ASP A 53 -8.79 1.63 3.06
CA ASP A 53 -10.19 1.62 3.44
C ASP A 53 -10.74 0.20 3.57
N ILE A 54 -11.63 0.00 4.52
CA ILE A 54 -12.43 -1.21 4.70
C ILE A 54 -13.86 -0.84 5.06
N ASP A 55 -14.82 -1.67 4.67
CA ASP A 55 -16.24 -1.48 4.98
C ASP A 55 -16.77 -2.70 5.74
N ASN A 56 -17.60 -2.46 6.77
CA ASN A 56 -18.21 -3.50 7.61
C ASN A 56 -19.65 -3.88 7.21
N GLY A 57 -20.13 -3.38 6.07
CA GLY A 57 -21.49 -3.48 5.56
C GLY A 57 -22.41 -2.33 5.96
N LYS A 58 -21.95 -1.41 6.82
CA LYS A 58 -22.72 -0.26 7.32
C LYS A 58 -22.01 1.06 7.08
N VAL A 59 -20.73 1.12 7.41
CA VAL A 59 -19.88 2.30 7.28
C VAL A 59 -18.48 1.92 6.81
N GLN A 60 -17.81 2.89 6.17
CA GLN A 60 -16.40 2.82 5.82
C GLN A 60 -15.54 3.17 7.03
N PHE A 61 -14.37 2.54 7.14
CA PHE A 61 -13.29 2.92 8.03
C PHE A 61 -12.02 3.14 7.20
N ARG A 62 -11.33 4.24 7.51
CA ARG A 62 -10.16 4.71 6.79
C ARG A 62 -8.95 4.77 7.69
N ILE A 63 -7.82 4.28 7.20
CA ILE A 63 -6.50 4.54 7.78
C ILE A 63 -5.66 5.26 6.72
N GLY A 64 -5.28 6.52 6.98
CA GLY A 64 -4.55 7.38 6.06
C GLY A 64 -3.10 7.61 6.47
N THR A 65 -2.21 7.79 5.49
CA THR A 65 -0.82 8.21 5.70
C THR A 65 -0.30 9.13 4.60
N ASP A 66 0.45 10.15 4.99
CA ASP A 66 1.25 11.01 4.10
C ASP A 66 2.69 10.48 3.93
N GLY A 67 2.99 9.30 4.48
CA GLY A 67 4.31 8.68 4.49
C GLY A 67 5.17 9.05 5.71
N LYS A 68 4.72 9.99 6.53
CA LYS A 68 5.39 10.42 7.78
C LYS A 68 4.54 10.17 9.01
N SER A 69 3.24 10.38 8.87
CA SER A 69 2.26 10.35 9.94
C SER A 69 1.07 9.47 9.53
N TRP A 70 0.28 9.07 10.53
CA TRP A 70 -0.87 8.21 10.35
C TRP A 70 -2.09 8.82 11.02
N GLN A 71 -3.24 8.65 10.39
CA GLN A 71 -4.52 9.03 10.95
C GLN A 71 -5.56 7.95 10.65
N ILE A 72 -6.60 7.92 11.47
CA ILE A 72 -7.80 7.14 11.21
C ILE A 72 -8.99 8.06 11.00
N GLY A 73 -9.97 7.59 10.23
CA GLY A 73 -11.17 8.33 9.94
C GLY A 73 -12.39 7.41 9.85
N VAL A 74 -13.52 7.93 10.29
CA VAL A 74 -14.84 7.35 10.05
C VAL A 74 -15.79 8.43 9.53
N PRO A 75 -16.78 8.05 8.71
CA PRO A 75 -17.87 8.94 8.34
C PRO A 75 -18.57 9.48 9.59
N TYR A 76 -18.84 10.78 9.57
CA TYR A 76 -19.52 11.50 10.64
C TYR A 76 -20.72 12.25 10.05
N TYR A 77 -21.88 12.00 10.64
CA TYR A 77 -23.19 12.47 10.19
C TYR A 77 -23.81 13.47 11.17
N GLY A 78 -23.05 13.89 12.19
CA GLY A 78 -23.47 14.95 13.10
C GLY A 78 -23.35 16.34 12.48
N ASN A 79 -24.03 17.31 13.08
CA ASN A 79 -24.11 18.68 12.58
C ASN A 79 -23.06 19.62 13.20
N VAL A 80 -22.15 19.09 14.02
CA VAL A 80 -21.16 19.86 14.78
C VAL A 80 -19.76 19.52 14.28
N SER A 81 -19.04 20.53 13.78
CA SER A 81 -17.62 20.45 13.47
C SER A 81 -16.76 20.74 14.72
N GLY A 82 -15.54 20.21 14.77
CA GLY A 82 -14.61 20.43 15.87
C GLY A 82 -14.26 19.16 16.65
N PRO A 83 -13.58 19.30 17.81
CA PRO A 83 -13.10 18.16 18.58
C PRO A 83 -14.26 17.44 19.28
N MET A 84 -14.14 16.12 19.35
CA MET A 84 -15.09 15.23 20.03
C MET A 84 -14.37 14.06 20.67
N ASP A 85 -14.82 13.70 21.87
CA ASP A 85 -14.33 12.52 22.57
C ASP A 85 -15.08 11.29 22.06
N VAL A 86 -14.33 10.33 21.55
CA VAL A 86 -14.85 9.12 20.89
C VAL A 86 -14.23 7.91 21.54
N TYR A 87 -15.07 6.94 21.90
CA TYR A 87 -14.59 5.65 22.37
C TYR A 87 -14.15 4.81 21.18
N TYR A 88 -12.92 4.31 21.21
CA TYR A 88 -12.38 3.43 20.20
C TYR A 88 -11.53 2.35 20.86
N GLY A 89 -11.28 1.24 20.18
CA GLY A 89 -10.61 0.13 20.81
C GLY A 89 -10.28 -1.02 19.88
N PHE A 90 -9.53 -1.98 20.42
CA PHE A 90 -9.20 -3.21 19.72
C PHE A 90 -9.71 -4.40 20.56
N GLY A 91 -10.69 -5.12 20.04
CA GLY A 91 -11.41 -6.14 20.80
C GLY A 91 -12.20 -5.53 21.97
N GLY A 92 -12.06 -6.10 23.17
CA GLY A 92 -12.77 -5.65 24.38
C GLY A 92 -12.14 -4.47 25.13
N ALA A 93 -10.99 -3.96 24.67
CA ALA A 93 -10.31 -2.83 25.30
C ALA A 93 -10.73 -1.53 24.59
N ALA A 94 -11.52 -0.70 25.29
CA ALA A 94 -11.94 0.61 24.82
C ALA A 94 -11.12 1.73 25.49
N GLU A 95 -10.66 2.67 24.70
CA GLU A 95 -9.99 3.90 25.08
C GLU A 95 -10.80 5.10 24.58
N MET A 96 -10.50 6.28 25.10
CA MET A 96 -11.10 7.53 24.62
C MET A 96 -10.05 8.30 23.82
N GLY A 97 -10.42 8.73 22.62
CA GLY A 97 -9.59 9.53 21.74
C GLY A 97 -10.32 10.78 21.29
N THR A 98 -9.57 11.86 21.04
CA THR A 98 -10.13 13.11 20.52
C THR A 98 -10.10 13.09 19.00
N PHE A 99 -11.27 12.84 18.41
CA PHE A 99 -11.47 12.97 16.97
C PHE A 99 -11.82 14.42 16.62
N HIS A 100 -11.59 14.82 15.38
CA HIS A 100 -11.98 16.12 14.86
C HIS A 100 -12.93 15.92 13.68
N ALA A 101 -14.12 16.51 13.76
CA ALA A 101 -15.01 16.59 12.60
C ALA A 101 -14.62 17.78 11.73
N GLU A 102 -14.17 17.49 10.52
CA GLU A 102 -13.59 18.47 9.58
C GLU A 102 -14.66 19.24 8.79
N GLY A 103 -15.95 18.91 8.98
CA GLY A 103 -17.06 19.51 8.23
C GLY A 103 -17.22 18.98 6.80
N ASP A 104 -16.44 17.98 6.43
CA ASP A 104 -16.45 17.28 5.13
C ASP A 104 -17.16 15.92 5.19
N GLY A 105 -17.84 15.63 6.31
CA GLY A 105 -18.49 14.36 6.57
C GLY A 105 -17.58 13.28 7.17
N TRP A 106 -16.37 13.64 7.59
CA TRP A 106 -15.46 12.74 8.32
C TRP A 106 -15.14 13.27 9.72
N ALA A 107 -14.97 12.33 10.65
CA ALA A 107 -14.29 12.55 11.92
C ALA A 107 -12.98 11.77 11.92
N SER A 108 -11.87 12.43 12.25
CA SER A 108 -10.53 11.84 12.16
C SER A 108 -9.68 12.06 13.40
N MET A 109 -8.69 11.20 13.61
CA MET A 109 -7.73 11.31 14.71
C MET A 109 -6.34 10.83 14.26
N MET A 110 -5.30 11.55 14.68
CA MET A 110 -3.91 11.12 14.48
C MET A 110 -3.61 9.90 15.36
N ILE A 111 -2.88 8.94 14.81
CA ILE A 111 -2.46 7.74 15.55
C ILE A 111 -0.92 7.61 15.59
N ASN A 112 -0.42 7.07 16.69
CA ASN A 112 1.00 6.83 16.91
C ASN A 112 1.44 5.44 16.42
N GLY A 113 2.74 5.14 16.54
CA GLY A 113 3.32 3.87 16.09
C GLY A 113 2.73 2.63 16.76
N ASP A 114 2.38 2.73 18.04
CA ASP A 114 1.81 1.61 18.80
C ASP A 114 0.38 1.30 18.34
N GLN A 115 -0.42 2.34 18.08
CA GLN A 115 -1.76 2.20 17.50
C GLN A 115 -1.70 1.65 16.06
N VAL A 116 -0.75 2.11 15.24
CA VAL A 116 -0.50 1.53 13.91
C VAL A 116 -0.14 0.05 14.03
N ASN A 117 0.70 -0.32 15.00
CA ASN A 117 1.05 -1.72 15.24
C ASN A 117 -0.16 -2.55 15.73
N ALA A 118 -1.05 -1.96 16.53
CA ALA A 118 -2.30 -2.59 16.92
C ALA A 118 -3.19 -2.89 15.69
N PHE A 119 -3.34 -1.95 14.75
CA PHE A 119 -4.06 -2.21 13.48
C PHE A 119 -3.43 -3.32 12.64
N ARG A 120 -2.10 -3.50 12.71
CA ARG A 120 -1.38 -4.55 11.99
C ARG A 120 -1.58 -5.94 12.60
N THR A 121 -1.80 -6.02 13.91
CA THR A 121 -1.63 -7.27 14.68
C THR A 121 -2.91 -7.78 15.34
N LEU A 122 -3.83 -6.88 15.69
CA LEU A 122 -5.07 -7.24 16.37
C LEU A 122 -6.19 -7.58 15.37
N PRO A 123 -7.13 -8.46 15.76
CA PRO A 123 -8.10 -9.02 14.81
C PRO A 123 -9.25 -8.08 14.46
N GLU A 124 -9.55 -7.12 15.33
CA GLU A 124 -10.68 -6.22 15.16
C GLU A 124 -10.45 -4.86 15.83
N PHE A 125 -11.11 -3.86 15.26
CA PHE A 125 -11.15 -2.49 15.77
C PHE A 125 -12.62 -2.07 15.92
N SER A 126 -12.94 -1.43 17.04
CA SER A 126 -14.25 -0.85 17.31
C SER A 126 -14.14 0.66 17.51
N VAL A 127 -15.15 1.39 17.07
CA VAL A 127 -15.29 2.83 17.30
C VAL A 127 -16.75 3.17 17.51
N ASN A 128 -17.05 3.97 18.53
CA ASN A 128 -18.40 4.39 18.87
C ASN A 128 -18.53 5.89 18.63
N LEU A 129 -19.10 6.22 17.48
CA LEU A 129 -19.43 7.57 17.05
C LEU A 129 -20.86 7.55 16.50
N ASP A 130 -21.61 8.64 16.71
CA ASP A 130 -22.92 9.03 16.15
C ASP A 130 -23.96 7.94 15.77
N ARG A 131 -23.59 6.96 14.94
CA ARG A 131 -24.33 5.73 14.62
C ARG A 131 -24.10 4.57 15.59
N GLY A 132 -23.49 4.83 16.74
CA GLY A 132 -23.18 3.81 17.75
C GLY A 132 -21.96 2.97 17.37
N GLU A 133 -21.67 1.94 18.16
CA GLU A 133 -20.47 1.12 17.99
C GLU A 133 -20.43 0.41 16.63
N GLN A 134 -19.33 0.64 15.90
CA GLN A 134 -18.99 0.01 14.63
C GLN A 134 -17.73 -0.81 14.80
N THR A 135 -17.79 -2.09 14.39
CA THR A 135 -16.65 -3.00 14.47
C THR A 135 -16.17 -3.38 13.07
N PHE A 136 -14.85 -3.44 12.90
CA PHE A 136 -14.16 -3.74 11.65
C PHE A 136 -13.22 -4.91 11.86
N LYS A 137 -13.31 -5.92 10.98
CA LYS A 137 -12.35 -7.04 10.96
C LYS A 137 -11.08 -6.60 10.27
N LEU A 138 -9.94 -6.76 10.95
CA LEU A 138 -8.64 -6.27 10.49
C LEU A 138 -7.85 -7.31 9.68
N ALA A 139 -8.50 -8.39 9.23
CA ALA A 139 -7.86 -9.34 8.33
C ALA A 139 -7.34 -8.63 7.07
N GLY A 140 -6.03 -8.71 6.83
CA GLY A 140 -5.35 -8.04 5.71
C GLY A 140 -4.90 -6.59 5.98
N ALA A 141 -5.14 -6.04 7.18
CA ALA A 141 -4.78 -4.66 7.51
C ALA A 141 -3.28 -4.40 7.37
N ALA A 142 -2.41 -5.31 7.82
CA ALA A 142 -0.96 -5.15 7.67
C ALA A 142 -0.53 -4.92 6.21
N GLN A 143 -1.02 -5.75 5.29
CA GLN A 143 -0.77 -5.59 3.85
C GLN A 143 -1.34 -4.27 3.31
N ALA A 144 -2.54 -3.89 3.74
CA ALA A 144 -3.16 -2.64 3.31
C ALA A 144 -2.36 -1.41 3.76
N LEU A 145 -1.86 -1.43 5.00
CA LEU A 145 -1.01 -0.37 5.55
C LEU A 145 0.35 -0.31 4.86
N ASP A 146 0.95 -1.44 4.49
CA ASP A 146 2.19 -1.46 3.70
C ASP A 146 1.97 -0.84 2.31
N LYS A 147 0.86 -1.17 1.65
CA LYS A 147 0.50 -0.58 0.36
C LYS A 147 0.17 0.91 0.44
N ALA A 148 -0.50 1.36 1.51
CA ALA A 148 -0.74 2.78 1.75
C ALA A 148 0.57 3.55 1.98
N MET A 149 1.52 2.97 2.73
CA MET A 149 2.85 3.54 2.94
C MET A 149 3.67 3.59 1.65
N GLU A 150 3.62 2.54 0.83
CA GLU A 150 4.22 2.54 -0.51
C GLU A 150 3.64 3.63 -1.40
N CYS A 151 2.30 3.71 -1.47
CA CYS A 151 1.58 4.74 -2.20
C CYS A 151 2.04 6.13 -1.77
N ALA A 152 2.14 6.39 -0.47
CA ALA A 152 2.51 7.68 0.05
C ALA A 152 3.98 8.04 -0.26
N ARG A 153 4.90 7.08 -0.13
CA ARG A 153 6.31 7.25 -0.53
C ARG A 153 6.46 7.59 -2.00
N ASN A 154 5.60 7.02 -2.83
CA ASN A 154 5.56 7.27 -4.27
C ASN A 154 4.63 8.43 -4.66
N ARG A 155 4.11 9.20 -3.69
CA ARG A 155 3.20 10.34 -3.91
C ARG A 155 1.98 9.99 -4.77
N GLY A 156 1.42 8.80 -4.55
CA GLY A 156 0.28 8.27 -5.30
C GLY A 156 0.59 7.81 -6.72
N GLN A 157 1.82 8.01 -7.18
CA GLN A 157 2.26 7.43 -8.43
C GLN A 157 2.43 5.94 -8.21
N LYS A 158 1.67 5.13 -8.93
CA LYS A 158 2.16 3.77 -9.18
C LYS A 158 3.48 3.94 -9.89
N ALA A 159 4.51 3.21 -9.46
CA ALA A 159 5.67 3.03 -10.32
C ALA A 159 5.10 2.62 -11.69
N SER A 160 5.22 3.51 -12.68
CA SER A 160 5.03 3.07 -14.06
C SER A 160 6.09 1.99 -14.23
N PRO A 161 5.72 0.76 -14.63
CA PRO A 161 6.74 -0.20 -14.97
C PRO A 161 7.73 0.53 -15.89
N PRO A 162 9.06 0.40 -15.70
CA PRO A 162 9.97 0.66 -16.81
C PRO A 162 9.33 -0.01 -18.03
N PRO A 163 9.19 0.69 -19.19
CA PRO A 163 8.47 0.15 -20.33
C PRO A 163 8.96 -1.28 -20.50
N ALA A 164 8.05 -2.23 -20.22
CA ALA A 164 8.43 -3.62 -20.23
C ALA A 164 8.98 -3.85 -21.63
N PRO A 165 10.18 -4.43 -21.80
CA PRO A 165 10.36 -5.24 -22.98
C PRO A 165 9.16 -6.18 -22.97
N GLN A 166 8.24 -6.01 -23.92
CA GLN A 166 7.17 -6.96 -24.17
C GLN A 166 7.84 -8.26 -24.61
N GLN A 167 8.38 -9.00 -23.65
CA GLN A 167 8.67 -10.40 -23.84
C GLN A 167 7.32 -11.06 -23.68
N ASN A 168 6.71 -11.38 -24.81
CA ASN A 168 5.61 -12.32 -24.91
C ASN A 168 5.94 -13.51 -24.00
N ALA A 169 5.36 -13.55 -22.81
CA ALA A 169 5.51 -14.67 -21.90
C ALA A 169 4.64 -15.83 -22.42
N THR A 170 4.98 -16.33 -23.60
CA THR A 170 4.76 -17.74 -23.91
C THR A 170 5.57 -18.52 -22.88
N ASN A 171 4.93 -19.47 -22.18
CA ASN A 171 5.54 -20.37 -21.19
C ASN A 171 7.01 -20.64 -21.49
N GLY A 172 7.88 -19.89 -20.82
CA GLY A 172 9.31 -20.04 -20.95
C GLY A 172 9.73 -21.46 -20.64
N LYS A 173 10.78 -21.98 -21.27
CA LYS A 173 11.27 -23.33 -20.99
C LYS A 173 11.56 -23.45 -19.48
N ASN A 174 11.05 -24.49 -18.83
CA ASN A 174 11.17 -24.74 -17.38
C ASN A 174 10.52 -23.69 -16.46
N CYS A 175 9.74 -22.76 -17.01
CA CYS A 175 9.01 -21.81 -16.20
C CYS A 175 7.67 -22.39 -15.70
N PRO A 176 7.16 -21.92 -14.56
CA PRO A 176 5.78 -22.22 -14.19
C PRO A 176 4.83 -21.70 -15.28
N PRO A 177 3.76 -22.44 -15.63
CA PRO A 177 2.81 -21.95 -16.63
C PRO A 177 2.22 -20.60 -16.19
N PHE A 178 2.10 -19.67 -17.13
CA PHE A 178 1.66 -18.32 -16.82
C PHE A 178 0.29 -18.31 -16.10
N GLY A 179 0.18 -17.53 -15.03
CA GLY A 179 -1.04 -17.43 -14.21
C GLY A 179 -1.34 -18.61 -13.27
N THR A 180 -0.54 -19.68 -13.26
CA THR A 180 -0.76 -20.83 -12.35
C THR A 180 -0.23 -20.61 -10.94
N ILE A 181 0.74 -19.70 -10.79
CA ILE A 181 1.33 -19.32 -9.51
C ILE A 181 1.16 -17.81 -9.36
N ARG A 182 0.93 -17.35 -8.12
CA ARG A 182 0.78 -15.95 -7.76
C ARG A 182 1.14 -15.73 -6.29
N SER A 183 1.49 -14.49 -5.96
CA SER A 183 1.63 -14.07 -4.56
C SER A 183 0.31 -14.16 -3.80
N GLN A 184 0.38 -14.51 -2.51
CA GLN A 184 -0.81 -14.60 -1.65
C GLN A 184 -0.96 -13.37 -0.75
N ASN A 185 -0.19 -13.30 0.34
CA ASN A 185 -0.25 -12.22 1.33
C ASN A 185 1.16 -11.73 1.69
N SER A 186 1.24 -10.59 2.36
CA SER A 186 2.52 -9.98 2.77
C SER A 186 2.68 -9.99 4.29
N ASN A 187 2.22 -11.04 4.96
CA ASN A 187 2.16 -11.03 6.43
C ASN A 187 3.42 -11.61 7.12
N ALA A 188 4.32 -12.23 6.34
CA ALA A 188 5.51 -12.89 6.86
C ALA A 188 6.77 -12.33 6.16
N PRO A 189 7.31 -11.18 6.63
CA PRO A 189 8.46 -10.55 6.00
C PRO A 189 9.72 -11.41 6.13
N VAL A 190 10.53 -11.44 5.08
CA VAL A 190 11.77 -12.21 5.00
C VAL A 190 12.75 -11.52 4.05
N LYS A 191 14.04 -11.74 4.24
CA LYS A 191 15.06 -11.33 3.26
C LYS A 191 15.55 -12.57 2.55
N VAL A 192 15.58 -12.53 1.22
CA VAL A 192 16.13 -13.60 0.39
C VAL A 192 17.38 -13.10 -0.33
N MET A 193 18.33 -13.99 -0.57
CA MET A 193 19.53 -13.70 -1.35
C MET A 193 19.50 -14.55 -2.62
N PHE A 194 19.49 -13.90 -3.77
CA PHE A 194 19.64 -14.58 -5.06
C PHE A 194 21.11 -14.54 -5.45
N VAL A 195 21.67 -15.69 -5.77
CA VAL A 195 23.06 -15.85 -6.22
C VAL A 195 23.02 -16.47 -7.61
N ASN A 196 23.51 -15.75 -8.61
CA ASN A 196 23.64 -16.26 -9.96
C ASN A 196 24.98 -16.99 -10.08
N GLU A 197 24.97 -18.31 -9.93
CA GLU A 197 26.16 -19.17 -10.09
C GLU A 197 26.39 -19.58 -11.55
N SER A 198 25.49 -19.18 -12.46
CA SER A 198 25.62 -19.48 -13.88
C SER A 198 26.60 -18.56 -14.60
N ASN A 199 26.99 -18.95 -15.81
CA ASN A 199 27.83 -18.13 -16.70
C ASN A 199 27.02 -17.16 -17.58
N ILE A 200 25.72 -17.01 -17.34
CA ILE A 200 24.83 -16.14 -18.13
C ILE A 200 24.11 -15.11 -17.24
N PRO A 201 23.74 -13.93 -17.77
CA PRO A 201 22.90 -13.00 -17.02
C PRO A 201 21.50 -13.57 -16.78
N LEU A 202 20.98 -13.39 -15.56
CA LEU A 202 19.64 -13.82 -15.16
C LEU A 202 18.78 -12.64 -14.70
N ASN A 203 17.54 -12.59 -15.17
CA ASN A 203 16.52 -11.66 -14.68
C ASN A 203 15.80 -12.27 -13.48
N ILE A 204 15.87 -11.62 -12.33
CA ILE A 204 15.13 -12.02 -11.13
C ILE A 204 13.75 -11.38 -11.19
N MET A 205 12.71 -12.22 -11.24
CA MET A 205 11.32 -11.82 -11.41
C MET A 205 10.50 -12.24 -10.19
N TRP A 206 9.71 -11.31 -9.67
CA TRP A 206 8.63 -11.58 -8.73
C TRP A 206 7.36 -11.96 -9.48
N ILE A 207 6.60 -12.93 -9.00
CA ILE A 207 5.27 -13.21 -9.53
C ILE A 207 4.23 -12.50 -8.64
N ASP A 208 3.57 -11.49 -9.18
CA ASP A 208 2.69 -10.62 -8.41
C ASP A 208 1.38 -11.32 -7.99
N PHE A 209 0.48 -10.55 -7.36
CA PHE A 209 -0.81 -11.06 -6.88
C PHE A 209 -1.77 -11.45 -8.02
N ASN A 210 -1.56 -10.94 -9.23
CA ASN A 210 -2.32 -11.29 -10.43
C ASN A 210 -1.67 -12.44 -11.21
N GLY A 211 -0.50 -12.93 -10.78
CA GLY A 211 0.27 -13.94 -11.49
C GLY A 211 1.17 -13.40 -12.60
N GLU A 212 1.32 -12.07 -12.70
CA GLU A 212 2.19 -11.43 -13.68
C GLU A 212 3.64 -11.41 -13.19
N TRP A 213 4.59 -11.63 -14.10
CA TRP A 213 6.01 -11.61 -13.77
C TRP A 213 6.55 -10.18 -13.81
N LYS A 214 7.11 -9.72 -12.70
CA LYS A 214 7.67 -8.38 -12.49
C LYS A 214 9.17 -8.49 -12.27
N LYS A 215 9.95 -7.94 -13.19
CA LYS A 215 11.41 -7.89 -13.05
C LYS A 215 11.83 -6.96 -11.91
N TYR A 216 12.71 -7.43 -11.04
CA TYR A 216 13.35 -6.62 -9.99
C TYR A 216 14.82 -6.37 -10.28
N HIS A 217 15.56 -7.42 -10.65
CA HIS A 217 17.00 -7.34 -10.83
C HIS A 217 17.46 -8.01 -12.12
N THR A 218 18.63 -7.60 -12.60
CA THR A 218 19.43 -8.38 -13.54
C THR A 218 20.70 -8.76 -12.81
N LEU A 219 20.93 -10.05 -12.58
CA LEU A 219 22.17 -10.55 -12.01
C LEU A 219 23.13 -10.91 -13.14
N MET A 220 24.31 -10.32 -13.11
CA MET A 220 25.43 -10.76 -13.95
C MET A 220 25.91 -12.14 -13.48
N PRO A 221 26.66 -12.88 -14.32
CA PRO A 221 27.32 -14.11 -13.89
C PRO A 221 28.09 -13.91 -12.58
N HIS A 222 27.98 -14.87 -11.66
CA HIS A 222 28.67 -14.89 -10.36
C HIS A 222 28.35 -13.71 -9.43
N SER A 223 27.22 -13.03 -9.67
CA SER A 223 26.75 -11.90 -8.84
C SER A 223 25.58 -12.30 -7.95
N ASN A 224 25.35 -11.53 -6.89
CA ASN A 224 24.23 -11.75 -5.97
C ASN A 224 23.50 -10.46 -5.62
N VAL A 225 22.26 -10.60 -5.12
CA VAL A 225 21.48 -9.50 -4.56
C VAL A 225 20.63 -9.99 -3.38
N VAL A 226 20.55 -9.16 -2.33
CA VAL A 226 19.61 -9.35 -1.22
C VAL A 226 18.33 -8.57 -1.50
N GLN A 227 17.19 -9.24 -1.43
CA GLN A 227 15.87 -8.68 -1.69
C GLN A 227 14.96 -8.88 -0.46
N PRO A 228 14.51 -7.80 0.19
CA PRO A 228 13.40 -7.86 1.14
C PRO A 228 12.11 -8.28 0.41
N THR A 229 11.40 -9.27 0.95
CA THR A 229 10.17 -9.84 0.38
C THR A 229 9.32 -10.48 1.48
N TYR A 230 8.39 -11.36 1.10
CA TYR A 230 7.52 -12.09 2.01
C TYR A 230 7.50 -13.57 1.67
N GLY A 231 7.27 -14.43 2.67
CA GLY A 231 7.38 -15.88 2.48
C GLY A 231 6.38 -16.48 1.47
N THR A 232 5.29 -15.78 1.16
CA THR A 232 4.31 -16.23 0.16
C THR A 232 4.49 -15.57 -1.21
N HIS A 233 5.57 -14.81 -1.42
CA HIS A 233 5.90 -14.20 -2.71
C HIS A 233 6.75 -15.18 -3.53
N PRO A 234 6.26 -15.67 -4.69
CA PRO A 234 7.03 -16.52 -5.59
C PRO A 234 8.03 -15.69 -6.39
N TRP A 235 9.22 -16.24 -6.57
CA TRP A 235 10.27 -15.68 -7.39
C TRP A 235 10.75 -16.69 -8.42
N ILE A 236 11.18 -16.21 -9.59
CA ILE A 236 11.80 -17.01 -10.66
C ILE A 236 13.02 -16.27 -11.21
N ALA A 237 13.97 -17.01 -11.75
CA ALA A 237 15.12 -16.47 -12.47
C ALA A 237 15.02 -16.85 -13.96
N VAL A 238 15.11 -15.87 -14.86
CA VAL A 238 14.84 -16.04 -16.30
C VAL A 238 16.02 -15.56 -17.14
N ASP A 239 16.53 -16.38 -18.04
CA ASP A 239 17.58 -15.98 -18.98
C ASP A 239 17.06 -15.09 -20.13
N SER A 240 17.97 -14.62 -20.99
CA SER A 240 17.60 -13.80 -22.15
C SER A 240 16.79 -14.54 -23.23
N ARG A 241 16.79 -15.88 -23.21
CA ARG A 241 16.02 -16.75 -24.11
C ARG A 241 14.63 -17.08 -23.54
N GLY A 242 14.33 -16.61 -22.33
CA GLY A 242 13.07 -16.88 -21.63
C GLY A 242 13.04 -18.22 -20.89
N ALA A 243 14.17 -18.89 -20.66
CA ALA A 243 14.22 -20.12 -19.86
C ALA A 243 14.32 -19.80 -18.36
N CYS A 244 13.59 -20.53 -17.52
CA CYS A 244 13.68 -20.40 -16.07
C CYS A 244 14.74 -21.34 -15.47
N HIS A 245 15.45 -20.81 -14.48
CA HIS A 245 16.51 -21.49 -13.74
C HIS A 245 16.18 -21.54 -12.24
N GLY A 246 16.61 -22.59 -11.54
CA GLY A 246 16.42 -22.74 -10.08
C GLY A 246 14.99 -23.03 -9.61
N GLY A 247 14.01 -23.12 -10.52
CA GLY A 247 12.61 -23.32 -10.18
C GLY A 247 11.95 -22.11 -9.52
N VAL A 248 10.80 -22.33 -8.88
CA VAL A 248 10.06 -21.27 -8.18
C VAL A 248 10.57 -21.20 -6.74
N MET A 249 11.04 -20.03 -6.34
CA MET A 249 11.68 -19.77 -5.06
C MET A 249 10.74 -19.01 -4.12
N TYR A 250 10.67 -19.44 -2.86
CA TYR A 250 9.89 -18.81 -1.79
C TYR A 250 10.77 -18.61 -0.58
N GLY A 251 10.74 -17.41 -0.01
CA GLY A 251 11.44 -17.16 1.25
C GLY A 251 10.82 -17.97 2.39
N ASN A 252 11.65 -18.51 3.27
CA ASN A 252 11.26 -19.15 4.50
C ASN A 252 11.30 -18.13 5.66
N PRO A 253 10.14 -17.59 6.10
CA PRO A 253 10.07 -16.62 7.20
C PRO A 253 10.35 -17.25 8.58
N ALA A 254 10.31 -18.58 8.70
CA ALA A 254 10.62 -19.30 9.93
C ALA A 254 12.11 -19.65 10.07
N SER A 255 12.90 -19.43 9.01
CA SER A 255 14.32 -19.74 9.03
C SER A 255 15.07 -18.96 10.10
N ARG A 256 16.02 -19.64 10.74
CA ARG A 256 16.96 -19.08 11.73
C ARG A 256 18.40 -19.08 11.23
N THR A 257 18.64 -19.53 10.00
CA THR A 257 19.96 -19.64 9.38
C THR A 257 19.99 -18.76 8.13
N GLU A 258 21.15 -18.21 7.80
CA GLU A 258 21.27 -17.38 6.57
C GLU A 258 21.11 -18.22 5.29
N GLY A 259 21.39 -19.52 5.36
CA GLY A 259 21.38 -20.42 4.20
C GLY A 259 20.00 -20.76 3.65
N ASP A 260 18.95 -20.84 4.48
CA ASP A 260 17.63 -21.31 4.00
C ASP A 260 16.95 -20.32 3.04
N ASN A 261 17.38 -19.06 3.06
CA ASN A 261 16.89 -17.99 2.19
C ASN A 261 17.91 -17.58 1.12
N MET A 262 18.98 -18.36 0.95
CA MET A 262 19.96 -18.19 -0.11
C MET A 262 19.61 -19.12 -1.27
N PHE A 263 19.24 -18.54 -2.41
CA PHE A 263 18.94 -19.26 -3.63
C PHE A 263 20.12 -19.18 -4.59
N GLN A 264 20.89 -20.26 -4.64
CA GLN A 264 21.93 -20.46 -5.64
C GLN A 264 21.31 -20.98 -6.93
N ILE A 265 21.45 -20.20 -8.00
CA ILE A 265 20.80 -20.44 -9.29
C ILE A 265 21.86 -20.86 -10.30
N TRP A 266 21.72 -22.09 -10.78
CA TRP A 266 22.61 -22.75 -11.75
C TRP A 266 21.94 -22.84 -13.13
N ASP A 267 22.72 -23.17 -14.15
CA ASP A 267 22.27 -23.34 -15.53
C ASP A 267 21.42 -24.60 -15.78
#